data_AF-A0AAN1GV10-F1
#
_entry.id   AF-A0AAN1GV10-F1
#
_cell.length_a   1.000
_cell.length_b   1.000
_cell.length_c   1.000
_cell.angle_alpha   90.00
_cell.angle_beta   90.00
_cell.angle_gamma   90.00
#
_symmetry.space_group_name_H-M   'P 1'
#
loop_
_entity.id
_entity.type
_entity.pdbx_description
1 polymer ?
#
loop_
_entity_poly.entity_id
_entity_poly.type
_entity_poly.pdbx_seq_one_letter_code
_entity_poly.pdbx_strand_id
1 'polypeptide(L)'
;MAPLSRTRPISPILTGSITFAAVIVTAYDDGCWGYKEMEESAGPNESRAPLSLLSLLSELKDQESYAHAWRQRCRDWAAIPDYEEGDRIKLASPVTLTDGSTCQIVTATHYRRGRQKRRCYRIEETGGLVRLSKASLVGSELLSSAKGAASPVLAEFLAGRE
;
A
#
# COMPACT_ATOMS: atom_id res chain seq x y z
N MET A 1 12.18 -31.56 -34.30
CA MET A 1 13.22 -31.18 -33.33
C MET A 1 13.27 -29.66 -33.28
N ALA A 2 12.67 -29.05 -32.26
CA ALA A 2 12.71 -27.59 -32.04
C ALA A 2 13.39 -27.36 -30.68
N PRO A 3 14.38 -26.47 -30.57
CA PRO A 3 14.94 -26.15 -29.26
C PRO A 3 13.96 -25.20 -28.56
N LEU A 4 13.17 -25.73 -27.63
CA LEU A 4 12.56 -24.89 -26.59
C LEU A 4 13.70 -24.44 -25.67
N SER A 5 14.37 -23.35 -26.04
CA SER A 5 15.19 -22.58 -25.12
C SER A 5 14.27 -22.04 -24.03
N ARG A 6 14.05 -22.86 -23.00
CA ARG A 6 13.38 -22.51 -21.75
C ARG A 6 14.28 -21.51 -21.02
N THR A 7 14.24 -20.25 -21.43
CA THR A 7 14.82 -19.16 -20.66
C THR A 7 14.04 -19.08 -19.36
N ARG A 8 14.65 -19.53 -18.26
CA ARG A 8 14.04 -19.41 -16.93
C ARG A 8 13.64 -17.94 -16.71
N PRO A 9 12.40 -17.62 -16.30
CA PRO A 9 11.88 -16.25 -16.21
C PRO A 9 12.55 -15.41 -15.09
N ILE A 10 13.42 -16.04 -14.29
CA ILE A 10 14.07 -15.45 -13.13
C ILE A 10 15.59 -15.43 -13.34
N SER A 11 16.22 -14.31 -13.00
CA SER A 11 17.67 -14.15 -13.01
C SER A 11 18.27 -14.70 -11.71
N PRO A 12 19.29 -15.58 -11.77
CA PRO A 12 19.97 -16.02 -10.56
C PRO A 12 20.68 -14.85 -9.87
N ILE A 13 20.73 -14.87 -8.54
CA ILE A 13 21.56 -13.93 -7.78
C ILE A 13 23.05 -14.30 -7.91
N LEU A 14 23.96 -13.46 -7.42
CA LEU A 14 25.42 -13.58 -7.60
C LEU A 14 25.99 -14.97 -7.24
N THR A 15 25.33 -15.68 -6.34
CA THR A 15 25.66 -17.04 -5.86
C THR A 15 25.14 -18.17 -6.76
N GLY A 16 24.47 -17.85 -7.87
CA GLY A 16 23.83 -18.83 -8.77
C GLY A 16 22.49 -19.39 -8.28
N SER A 17 22.06 -19.04 -7.07
CA SER A 17 20.76 -19.46 -6.52
C SER A 17 19.61 -18.61 -7.06
N ILE A 18 18.40 -19.17 -7.00
CA ILE A 18 17.16 -18.50 -7.38
C ILE A 18 16.22 -18.54 -6.17
N THR A 19 15.70 -17.38 -5.79
CA THR A 19 14.64 -17.26 -4.77
C THR A 19 13.35 -16.82 -5.45
N PHE A 20 12.29 -17.59 -5.26
CA PHE A 20 10.94 -17.27 -5.71
C PHE A 20 9.96 -17.42 -4.55
N ALA A 21 8.77 -16.84 -4.69
CA ALA A 21 7.66 -17.01 -3.76
C ALA A 21 6.51 -17.70 -4.47
N ALA A 22 5.83 -18.60 -3.77
CA ALA A 22 4.58 -19.21 -4.18
C ALA A 22 3.45 -18.71 -3.27
N VAL A 23 2.31 -18.36 -3.87
CA VAL A 23 1.09 -18.01 -3.14
C VAL A 23 0.11 -19.16 -3.32
N ILE A 24 -0.33 -19.73 -2.20
CA ILE A 24 -1.22 -20.90 -2.18
C ILE A 24 -2.45 -20.53 -1.35
N VAL A 25 -3.64 -20.64 -1.95
CA VAL A 25 -4.90 -20.55 -1.21
C VAL A 25 -5.11 -21.88 -0.51
N THR A 26 -5.16 -21.88 0.82
CA THR A 26 -5.27 -23.12 1.61
C THR A 26 -6.68 -23.45 2.07
N ALA A 27 -7.64 -22.53 1.89
CA ALA A 27 -9.06 -22.72 2.16
C ALA A 27 -9.86 -21.66 1.38
N TYR A 28 -11.01 -22.04 0.82
CA TYR A 28 -11.89 -21.11 0.09
C TYR A 28 -13.28 -20.97 0.74
N ASP A 29 -13.77 -21.97 1.48
CA ASP A 29 -14.99 -21.93 2.30
C ASP A 29 -15.00 -23.16 3.24
N ASP A 30 -15.53 -23.05 4.46
CA ASP A 30 -15.82 -24.15 5.42
C ASP A 30 -14.84 -25.35 5.43
N GLY A 31 -13.53 -25.09 5.34
CA GLY A 31 -12.50 -26.13 5.39
C GLY A 31 -12.32 -26.95 4.10
N CYS A 32 -12.99 -26.60 3.01
CA CYS A 32 -12.76 -27.20 1.69
C CYS A 32 -11.38 -26.80 1.15
N TRP A 33 -10.54 -27.80 0.88
CA TRP A 33 -9.25 -27.65 0.23
C TRP A 33 -9.41 -27.77 -1.28
N GLY A 34 -8.90 -26.79 -2.02
CA GLY A 34 -8.88 -26.81 -3.47
C GLY A 34 -7.63 -26.10 -3.98
N TYR A 35 -7.00 -26.66 -5.00
CA TYR A 35 -5.95 -25.98 -5.75
C TYR A 35 -6.50 -25.60 -7.11
N LYS A 36 -6.22 -24.38 -7.55
CA LYS A 36 -6.48 -23.95 -8.93
C LYS A 36 -5.15 -24.05 -9.67
N GLU A 37 -5.11 -24.79 -10.77
CA GLU A 37 -3.98 -24.69 -11.70
C GLU A 37 -3.89 -23.25 -12.18
N MET A 38 -2.80 -22.59 -11.83
CA MET A 38 -2.50 -21.22 -12.24
C MET A 38 -1.22 -21.27 -13.06
N GLU A 39 -1.28 -20.68 -14.24
CA GLU A 39 -0.10 -20.43 -15.06
C GLU A 39 0.85 -19.49 -14.29
N GLU A 40 2.16 -19.57 -14.56
CA GLU A 40 3.19 -18.70 -13.95
C GLU A 40 2.93 -17.19 -14.18
N SER A 41 2.08 -16.85 -15.15
CA SER A 41 1.58 -15.50 -15.46
C SER A 41 0.52 -15.00 -14.47
N ALA A 42 -0.14 -15.90 -13.75
CA ALA A 42 -1.22 -15.59 -12.82
C ALA A 42 -0.67 -15.39 -11.41
N GLY A 43 -0.90 -14.21 -10.85
CA GLY A 43 -0.43 -13.84 -9.51
C GLY A 43 -1.53 -13.30 -8.62
N PRO A 44 -1.19 -13.00 -7.35
CA PRO A 44 -2.12 -12.41 -6.39
C PRO A 44 -2.67 -11.06 -6.88
N ASN A 45 -3.98 -10.86 -6.74
CA ASN A 45 -4.62 -9.58 -6.99
C ASN A 45 -4.25 -8.54 -5.90
N GLU A 46 -4.26 -8.97 -4.63
CA GLU A 46 -3.92 -8.12 -3.50
C GLU A 46 -2.44 -7.72 -3.52
N SER A 47 -2.17 -6.43 -3.31
CA SER A 47 -0.83 -5.83 -3.45
C SER A 47 -0.29 -5.35 -2.09
N ARG A 48 -0.41 -6.19 -1.05
CA ARG A 48 -0.04 -5.87 0.34
C ARG A 48 1.13 -6.72 0.87
N ALA A 49 1.94 -7.30 -0.02
CA ALA A 49 3.10 -8.07 0.38
C ALA A 49 4.13 -7.15 1.10
N PRO A 50 4.74 -7.60 2.21
CA PRO A 50 5.79 -6.83 2.87
C PRO A 50 6.99 -6.60 1.95
N LEU A 51 7.58 -5.40 2.01
CA LEU A 51 8.76 -5.07 1.20
C LEU A 51 9.94 -6.01 1.51
N SER A 52 10.10 -6.42 2.77
CA SER A 52 11.13 -7.38 3.18
C SER A 52 11.01 -8.71 2.43
N LEU A 53 9.79 -9.18 2.15
CA LEU A 53 9.57 -10.38 1.34
C LEU A 53 10.00 -10.16 -0.11
N LEU A 54 9.64 -9.01 -0.70
CA LEU A 54 10.01 -8.68 -2.08
C LEU A 54 11.53 -8.57 -2.25
N SER A 55 12.24 -8.05 -1.26
CA SER A 55 13.71 -7.94 -1.25
C SER A 55 14.44 -9.29 -1.24
N LEU A 56 13.77 -10.37 -0.82
CA LEU A 56 14.35 -11.72 -0.86
C LEU A 56 14.25 -12.35 -2.25
N LEU A 57 13.34 -11.88 -3.10
CA LEU A 57 13.06 -12.50 -4.38
C LEU A 57 14.12 -12.13 -5.41
N SER A 58 14.52 -13.12 -6.19
CA SER A 58 15.37 -12.88 -7.35
C SER A 58 14.68 -11.97 -8.39
N GLU A 59 15.49 -11.23 -9.14
CA GLU A 59 15.02 -10.35 -10.20
C GLU A 59 14.33 -11.11 -11.34
N LEU A 60 13.28 -10.51 -11.88
CA LEU A 60 12.55 -11.07 -13.02
C LEU A 60 13.22 -10.61 -14.32
N LYS A 61 13.33 -11.50 -15.31
CA LYS A 61 13.88 -11.14 -16.62
C LYS A 61 12.90 -10.35 -17.46
N ASP A 62 11.61 -10.66 -17.30
CA ASP A 62 10.54 -10.00 -18.03
C ASP A 62 9.96 -8.86 -17.20
N GLN A 63 10.29 -7.63 -17.63
CA GLN A 63 9.82 -6.40 -17.00
C GLN A 63 8.34 -6.11 -17.28
N GLU A 64 7.77 -6.71 -18.33
CA GLU A 64 6.36 -6.55 -18.71
C GLU A 64 5.48 -7.62 -18.06
N SER A 65 6.08 -8.58 -17.35
CA SER A 65 5.35 -9.64 -16.66
C SER A 65 4.39 -9.12 -15.60
N TYR A 66 3.27 -9.84 -15.42
CA TYR A 66 2.32 -9.56 -14.34
C TYR A 66 2.99 -9.56 -12.96
N ALA A 67 3.95 -10.45 -12.73
CA ALA A 67 4.69 -10.54 -11.49
C ALA A 67 5.51 -9.27 -11.22
N HIS A 68 6.13 -8.68 -12.25
CA HIS A 68 6.83 -7.41 -12.11
C HIS A 68 5.85 -6.28 -11.75
N ALA A 69 4.74 -6.17 -12.48
CA ALA A 69 3.68 -5.21 -12.19
C ALA A 69 3.11 -5.37 -10.76
N TRP A 70 2.93 -6.60 -10.28
CA TRP A 70 2.47 -6.87 -8.92
C TRP A 70 3.49 -6.42 -7.86
N ARG A 71 4.78 -6.70 -8.07
CA ARG A 71 5.84 -6.21 -7.17
C ARG A 71 5.81 -4.68 -7.11
N GLN A 72 5.60 -4.01 -8.24
CA GLN A 72 5.48 -2.55 -8.27
C GLN A 72 4.28 -2.05 -7.47
N ARG A 73 3.09 -2.62 -7.67
CA ARG A 73 1.90 -2.25 -6.88
C ARG A 73 2.10 -2.43 -5.39
N CYS A 74 2.84 -3.46 -4.96
CA CYS A 74 3.18 -3.65 -3.55
C CYS A 74 4.11 -2.55 -3.02
N ARG A 75 5.08 -2.09 -3.83
CA ARG A 75 5.93 -0.95 -3.49
C ARG A 75 5.14 0.34 -3.41
N ASP A 76 4.26 0.58 -4.38
CA ASP A 76 3.40 1.76 -4.41
C ASP A 76 2.49 1.78 -3.16
N TRP A 77 1.89 0.64 -2.80
CA TRP A 77 1.08 0.52 -1.59
C TRP A 77 1.85 0.81 -0.31
N ALA A 78 3.09 0.30 -0.22
CA ALA A 78 3.95 0.52 0.94
C ALA A 78 4.47 1.96 1.02
N ALA A 79 4.60 2.66 -0.11
CA ALA A 79 5.01 4.05 -0.18
C ALA A 79 3.90 5.03 0.24
N ILE A 80 2.63 4.59 0.29
CA ILE A 80 1.54 5.42 0.76
C ILE A 80 1.80 5.82 2.23
N PRO A 81 1.86 7.12 2.54
CA PRO A 81 2.14 7.60 3.88
C PRO A 81 1.14 7.09 4.92
N ASP A 82 1.62 6.79 6.11
CA ASP A 82 0.80 6.59 7.28
C ASP A 82 0.83 7.86 8.14
N TYR A 83 -0.35 8.36 8.48
CA TYR A 83 -0.52 9.58 9.27
C TYR A 83 -0.95 9.27 10.70
N GLU A 84 -0.53 10.14 11.61
CA GLU A 84 -0.83 10.07 13.03
C GLU A 84 -2.12 10.83 13.36
N GLU A 85 -2.71 10.55 14.52
CA GLU A 85 -3.86 11.31 14.98
C GLU A 85 -3.51 12.79 15.20
N GLY A 86 -4.29 13.68 14.60
CA GLY A 86 -4.13 15.13 14.62
C GLY A 86 -3.34 15.71 13.44
N ASP A 87 -2.74 14.87 12.58
CA ASP A 87 -2.05 15.35 11.37
C ASP A 87 -3.05 15.98 10.39
N ARG A 88 -2.71 17.15 9.84
CA ARG A 88 -3.46 17.82 8.76
C ARG A 88 -2.86 17.43 7.43
N ILE A 89 -3.70 16.90 6.55
CA ILE A 89 -3.31 16.22 5.32
C ILE A 89 -4.05 16.88 4.16
N LYS A 90 -3.32 17.19 3.10
CA LYS A 90 -3.89 17.59 1.81
C LYS A 90 -3.85 16.42 0.86
N LEU A 91 -5.01 15.97 0.40
CA LEU A 91 -5.12 14.91 -0.59
C LEU A 91 -4.62 15.42 -1.96
N ALA A 92 -3.97 14.55 -2.72
CA ALA A 92 -3.45 14.88 -4.06
C ALA A 92 -4.55 15.38 -5.00
N SER A 93 -5.72 14.75 -4.92
CA SER A 93 -6.92 15.13 -5.65
C SER A 93 -8.13 15.19 -4.70
N PRO A 94 -9.11 16.09 -4.95
CA PRO A 94 -10.35 16.11 -4.19
C PRO A 94 -11.09 14.77 -4.29
N VAL A 95 -11.52 14.24 -3.14
CA VAL A 95 -12.30 13.00 -3.07
C VAL A 95 -13.79 13.34 -3.01
N THR A 96 -14.57 12.82 -3.95
CA THR A 96 -16.03 12.94 -3.94
C THR A 96 -16.65 12.02 -2.91
N LEU A 97 -17.47 12.59 -2.03
CA LEU A 97 -18.21 11.89 -0.99
C LEU A 97 -19.58 11.43 -1.51
N THR A 98 -20.24 10.57 -0.75
CA THR A 98 -21.55 9.99 -1.12
C THR A 98 -22.66 11.05 -1.23
N ASP A 99 -22.52 12.17 -0.51
CA ASP A 99 -23.44 13.30 -0.56
C ASP A 99 -23.14 14.28 -1.71
N GLY A 100 -22.16 13.98 -2.56
CA GLY A 100 -21.73 14.81 -3.69
C GLY A 100 -20.76 15.94 -3.31
N SER A 101 -20.48 16.14 -2.02
CA SER A 101 -19.46 17.08 -1.58
C SER A 101 -18.05 16.55 -1.90
N THR A 102 -17.09 17.45 -2.01
CA THR A 102 -15.67 17.09 -2.17
C THR A 102 -14.93 17.37 -0.88
N CYS A 103 -13.90 16.57 -0.58
CA CYS A 103 -12.95 16.88 0.46
C CYS A 103 -11.53 16.82 -0.09
N GLN A 104 -10.73 17.82 0.24
CA GLN A 104 -9.32 17.86 -0.13
C GLN A 104 -8.41 17.96 1.08
N ILE A 105 -8.79 18.76 2.09
CA ILE A 105 -8.02 18.91 3.32
C ILE A 105 -8.75 18.19 4.45
N VAL A 106 -8.02 17.29 5.11
CA VAL A 106 -8.56 16.47 6.17
C VAL A 106 -7.59 16.36 7.34
N THR A 107 -8.12 16.22 8.55
CA THR A 107 -7.34 15.93 9.76
C THR A 107 -7.54 14.48 10.17
N ALA A 108 -6.45 13.72 10.33
CA ALA A 108 -6.51 12.35 10.80
C ALA A 108 -7.06 12.30 12.24
N THR A 109 -8.09 11.49 12.46
CA THR A 109 -8.73 11.36 13.78
C THR A 109 -9.28 9.94 13.98
N HIS A 110 -9.89 9.71 15.14
CA HIS A 110 -10.51 8.43 15.45
C HIS A 110 -11.86 8.65 16.12
N TYR A 111 -12.80 7.78 15.80
CA TYR A 111 -14.03 7.65 16.57
C TYR A 111 -14.03 6.32 17.32
N ARG A 112 -14.72 6.29 18.45
CA ARG A 112 -14.94 5.06 19.21
C ARG A 112 -16.28 4.47 18.84
N ARG A 113 -16.29 3.17 18.53
CA ARG A 113 -17.51 2.36 18.41
C ARG A 113 -17.41 1.23 19.43
N GLY A 114 -18.06 1.40 20.58
CA GLY A 114 -17.87 0.53 21.74
C GLY A 114 -16.42 0.57 22.22
N ARG A 115 -15.79 -0.61 22.35
CA ARG A 115 -14.37 -0.73 22.73
C ARG A 115 -13.38 -0.49 21.58
N GLN A 116 -13.85 -0.38 20.34
CA GLN A 116 -12.97 -0.27 19.17
C GLN A 116 -12.69 1.19 18.80
N LYS A 117 -11.41 1.55 18.68
CA LYS A 117 -10.95 2.81 18.09
C LYS A 117 -10.84 2.61 16.58
N ARG A 118 -11.57 3.40 15.79
CA ARG A 118 -11.60 3.30 14.32
C ARG A 118 -11.10 4.60 13.71
N ARG A 119 -10.16 4.48 12.76
CA ARG A 119 -9.59 5.62 12.04
C ARG A 119 -10.65 6.26 11.14
N CYS A 120 -10.70 7.58 11.19
CA CYS A 120 -11.49 8.43 10.30
C CYS A 120 -10.74 9.74 10.07
N TYR A 121 -11.31 10.61 9.26
CA TYR A 121 -10.73 11.88 8.92
C TYR A 121 -11.79 12.95 9.09
N ARG A 122 -11.43 14.06 9.73
CA ARG A 122 -12.29 15.24 9.82
C ARG A 122 -12.05 16.12 8.62
N ILE A 123 -13.09 16.41 7.85
CA ILE A 123 -13.04 17.34 6.73
C ILE A 123 -12.88 18.74 7.30
N GLU A 124 -11.94 19.52 6.78
CA GLU A 124 -11.69 20.87 7.30
C GLU A 124 -12.85 21.83 6.98
N GLU A 125 -13.39 21.78 5.76
CA GLU A 125 -14.44 22.68 5.28
C GLU A 125 -15.78 22.50 6.00
N THR A 126 -16.20 21.24 6.21
CA THR A 126 -17.54 20.92 6.75
C THR A 126 -17.50 20.47 8.21
N GLY A 127 -16.33 20.12 8.74
CA GLY A 127 -16.18 19.47 10.05
C GLY A 127 -16.69 18.03 10.09
N GLY A 128 -17.21 17.50 8.98
CA GLY A 128 -17.75 16.14 8.88
C GLY A 128 -16.69 15.07 9.05
N LEU A 129 -17.10 13.88 9.50
CA LEU A 129 -16.21 12.72 9.62
C LEU A 129 -16.38 11.77 8.43
N VAL A 130 -15.28 11.47 7.76
CA VAL A 130 -15.24 10.54 6.63
C VAL A 130 -14.27 9.39 6.89
N ARG A 131 -14.49 8.24 6.26
CA ARG A 131 -13.49 7.17 6.16
C ARG A 131 -12.88 7.21 4.77
N LEU A 132 -11.58 7.39 4.71
CA LEU A 132 -10.82 7.31 3.46
C LEU A 132 -10.09 5.97 3.40
N SER A 133 -10.04 5.40 2.20
CA SER A 133 -9.20 4.23 1.94
C SER A 133 -7.73 4.64 1.95
N LYS A 134 -6.80 3.69 2.19
CA LYS A 134 -5.36 3.99 2.08
C LYS A 134 -4.99 4.49 0.67
N ALA A 135 -5.63 3.97 -0.38
CA ALA A 135 -5.42 4.41 -1.75
C ALA A 135 -5.77 5.90 -1.98
N SER A 136 -6.70 6.46 -1.19
CA SER A 136 -7.04 7.89 -1.28
C SER A 136 -5.93 8.81 -0.78
N LEU A 137 -4.91 8.27 -0.10
CA LEU A 137 -3.74 8.99 0.42
C LEU A 137 -2.54 8.89 -0.53
N VAL A 138 -2.69 8.31 -1.72
CA VAL A 138 -1.61 8.28 -2.72
C VAL A 138 -1.27 9.72 -3.11
N GLY A 139 0.01 10.10 -2.92
CA GLY A 139 0.50 11.44 -3.23
C GLY A 139 -0.01 12.55 -2.29
N SER A 140 -0.63 12.21 -1.15
CA SER A 140 -1.06 13.23 -0.20
C SER A 140 0.13 13.87 0.53
N GLU A 141 -0.05 15.13 0.90
CA GLU A 141 0.96 15.95 1.54
C GLU A 141 0.58 16.23 3.01
N LEU A 142 1.57 16.21 3.90
CA LEU A 142 1.39 16.60 5.30
C LEU A 142 1.51 18.12 5.41
N LEU A 143 0.40 18.81 5.71
CA LEU A 143 0.40 20.26 5.91
C LEU A 143 0.94 20.65 7.29
N SER A 144 0.61 19.86 8.32
CA SER A 144 1.11 20.08 9.67
C SER A 144 1.02 18.82 10.50
N SER A 145 2.06 18.54 11.30
CA SER A 145 2.06 17.39 12.20
C SER A 145 1.53 17.74 13.59
N ALA A 146 0.74 16.83 14.17
CA ALA A 146 0.33 16.91 15.57
C ALA A 146 1.53 16.91 16.54
N LYS A 147 2.61 16.17 16.20
CA LYS A 147 3.82 16.07 17.04
C LYS A 147 4.62 17.37 17.03
N GLY A 148 4.66 18.08 15.89
CA GLY A 148 5.33 19.37 15.76
C GLY A 148 4.64 20.48 16.57
N ALA A 149 3.30 20.51 16.58
CA ALA A 149 2.55 21.48 17.38
C ALA A 149 2.75 21.30 18.90
N ALA A 150 3.07 20.08 19.35
CA ALA A 150 3.29 19.78 20.76
C ALA A 150 4.73 20.04 21.24
N SER A 151 5.70 20.24 20.34
CA SER A 151 7.11 20.45 20.69
C SER A 151 7.82 21.39 19.70
N PRO A 152 8.32 22.56 20.15
CA PRO A 152 9.04 23.51 19.29
C PRO A 152 10.25 22.89 18.60
N VAL A 153 10.99 22.03 19.29
CA VAL A 153 12.17 21.33 18.75
C VAL A 153 11.80 20.38 17.62
N LEU A 154 10.64 19.71 17.71
CA LEU A 154 10.15 18.82 16.64
C LEU A 154 9.58 19.62 15.47
N ALA A 155 9.00 20.80 15.71
CA ALA A 155 8.52 21.68 14.65
C ALA A 155 9.67 22.14 13.75
N GLU A 156 10.79 22.57 14.34
CA GLU A 156 12.00 22.99 13.60
C GLU A 156 12.59 21.82 12.78
N PHE A 157 12.69 20.63 13.38
CA PHE A 157 13.22 19.45 12.68
C PHE A 157 12.36 19.03 11.47
N LEU A 158 11.03 19.09 11.60
CA LEU A 158 10.12 18.74 10.52
C LEU A 158 10.09 19.80 9.41
N ALA A 159 10.29 21.08 9.74
CA ALA A 159 10.35 22.17 8.76
C ALA A 159 11.62 22.12 7.87
N GLY A 160 12.71 21.51 8.33
CA GLY A 160 13.99 21.45 7.60
C GLY A 160 14.16 20.28 6.63
N ARG A 161 13.09 19.55 6.26
CA ARG A 161 13.15 18.33 5.41
C ARG A 161 12.65 18.53 3.97
N GLU A 162 12.67 19.76 3.44
CA GLU A 162 12.37 20.03 2.03
C GLU A 162 13.33 19.35 1.04
#